data_AF-X0V0A9-F1
#
_entry.id   AF-X0V0A9-F1
#
_cell.length_a   1.000
_cell.length_b   1.000
_cell.length_c   1.000
_cell.angle_alpha   90.00
_cell.angle_beta   90.00
_cell.angle_gamma   90.00
#
_symmetry.space_group_name_H-M   'P 1'
#
loop_
_entity.id
_entity.type
_entity.pdbx_description
1 polymer ?
#
loop_
_entity_poly.entity_id
_entity_poly.type
_entity_poly.pdbx_seq_one_letter_code
_entity_poly.pdbx_strand_id
1 'polypeptide(L)'
;VMGGCKKCGARIKVVLGTLTPEEARKKLEGIQMFECPGHHVELSGPLGYWEIDFGTVHEDDAKLPTDEEWLAEKRERYEHVVTTQELDTVVDEVLGFSMGLCAVRRNGQREYVDFADSPSGTRYYFVGRKGAVHIPIAKGA
;
A
#
# COMPACT_ATOMS: atom_id res chain seq x y z
N VAL A 1 -8.47 -10.59 13.69
CA VAL A 1 -7.33 -11.27 13.03
C VAL A 1 -6.41 -10.24 12.41
N MET A 2 -5.14 -10.59 12.20
CA MET A 2 -4.14 -9.68 11.65
C MET A 2 -3.67 -10.16 10.28
N GLY A 3 -3.22 -9.22 9.46
CA GLY A 3 -2.63 -9.51 8.17
C GLY A 3 -1.69 -8.41 7.71
N GLY A 4 -1.14 -8.60 6.51
CA GLY A 4 -0.29 -7.64 5.83
C GLY A 4 -0.66 -7.50 4.35
N CYS A 5 -0.57 -6.29 3.82
CA CYS A 5 -0.67 -6.06 2.39
C CYS A 5 0.65 -6.45 1.70
N LYS A 6 0.59 -7.40 0.77
CA LYS A 6 1.74 -7.90 -0.03
C LYS A 6 2.36 -6.82 -0.93
N LYS A 7 1.61 -5.77 -1.26
CA LYS A 7 2.05 -4.68 -2.14
C LYS A 7 2.80 -3.59 -1.38
N CYS A 8 2.13 -2.92 -0.44
CA CYS A 8 2.69 -1.78 0.29
C CYS A 8 3.26 -2.14 1.67
N GLY A 9 3.00 -3.35 2.18
CA GLY A 9 3.42 -3.79 3.52
C GLY A 9 2.57 -3.24 4.65
N ALA A 10 1.45 -2.57 4.39
CA ALA A 10 0.57 -2.09 5.45
C ALA A 10 0.07 -3.25 6.30
N ARG A 11 0.07 -3.09 7.63
CA ARG A 11 -0.55 -4.04 8.55
C ARG A 11 -2.06 -3.84 8.53
N ILE A 12 -2.80 -4.94 8.39
CA ILE A 12 -4.26 -4.93 8.30
C ILE A 12 -4.81 -5.61 9.55
N LYS A 13 -5.64 -4.90 10.30
CA LYS A 13 -6.47 -5.52 11.34
C LYS A 13 -7.87 -5.75 10.76
N VAL A 14 -8.29 -7.00 10.67
CA VAL A 14 -9.67 -7.34 10.33
C VAL A 14 -10.44 -7.62 11.61
N VAL A 15 -11.41 -6.76 11.89
CA VAL A 15 -12.33 -6.90 13.01
C VAL A 15 -13.43 -7.87 12.59
N LEU A 16 -13.46 -9.06 13.20
CA LEU A 16 -14.40 -10.12 12.84
C LEU A 16 -15.83 -9.85 13.36
N GLY A 17 -15.98 -9.07 14.42
CA GLY A 17 -17.26 -8.87 15.09
C GLY A 17 -17.81 -10.20 15.61
N THR A 18 -19.00 -10.59 15.16
CA THR A 18 -19.64 -11.87 15.52
C THR A 18 -19.35 -13.00 14.54
N LEU A 19 -18.55 -12.77 13.48
CA LEU A 19 -18.25 -13.78 12.47
C LEU A 19 -17.16 -14.73 12.94
N THR A 20 -17.24 -16.00 12.53
CA THR A 20 -16.11 -16.93 12.64
C THR A 20 -15.01 -16.57 11.63
N PRO A 21 -13.76 -17.03 11.82
CA PRO A 21 -12.70 -16.83 10.84
C PRO A 21 -13.05 -17.35 9.44
N GLU A 22 -13.71 -18.51 9.35
CA GLU A 22 -14.15 -19.10 8.07
C GLU A 22 -15.23 -18.24 7.38
N GLU A 23 -16.20 -17.74 8.14
CA GLU A 23 -17.25 -16.86 7.63
C GLU A 23 -16.67 -15.53 7.13
N ALA A 24 -15.73 -14.97 7.88
CA ALA A 24 -15.04 -13.74 7.50
C ALA A 24 -14.19 -13.94 6.24
N ARG A 25 -13.47 -15.06 6.13
CA ARG A 25 -12.71 -15.41 4.92
C ARG A 25 -13.62 -15.50 3.71
N LYS A 26 -14.72 -16.26 3.81
CA LYS A 26 -15.69 -16.40 2.71
C LYS A 26 -16.29 -15.06 2.30
N LYS A 27 -16.55 -14.18 3.27
CA LYS A 27 -17.04 -12.82 3.00
C LYS A 27 -16.01 -11.99 2.23
N LEU A 28 -14.73 -12.06 2.62
CA LEU A 28 -13.63 -11.37 1.94
C LEU A 28 -13.37 -11.92 0.53
N GLU A 29 -13.53 -13.23 0.31
CA GLU A 29 -13.45 -13.87 -1.02
C GLU A 29 -14.53 -13.35 -1.98
N GLY A 30 -15.70 -12.96 -1.46
CA GLY A 30 -16.80 -12.41 -2.25
C GLY A 30 -16.66 -10.94 -2.63
N ILE A 31 -15.70 -10.21 -2.06
CA ILE A 31 -15.46 -8.80 -2.36
C ILE A 31 -14.65 -8.69 -3.64
N GLN A 32 -15.18 -8.01 -4.66
CA GLN A 32 -14.53 -7.85 -5.96
C GLN A 32 -13.70 -6.57 -6.08
N MET A 33 -13.98 -5.58 -5.24
CA MET A 33 -13.25 -4.33 -5.13
C MET A 33 -13.33 -3.82 -3.70
N PHE A 34 -12.29 -3.15 -3.23
CA PHE A 34 -12.27 -2.56 -1.91
C PHE A 34 -11.49 -1.26 -1.89
N GLU A 35 -11.86 -0.38 -0.97
CA GLU A 35 -11.04 0.76 -0.61
C GLU A 35 -9.89 0.27 0.27
N CYS A 36 -8.67 0.39 -0.24
CA CYS A 36 -7.48 0.10 0.54
C CYS A 36 -7.38 1.11 1.70
N PRO A 37 -6.93 0.73 2.91
CA PRO A 37 -6.69 1.62 4.05
C PRO A 37 -5.61 2.72 3.86
N GLY A 38 -5.41 3.16 2.63
CA GLY A 38 -4.58 4.29 2.20
C GLY A 38 -5.21 5.04 1.02
N HIS A 39 -6.55 5.05 0.91
CA HIS A 39 -7.35 5.89 0.00
C HIS A 39 -7.11 5.71 -1.52
N HIS A 40 -6.91 4.48 -1.97
CA HIS A 40 -7.14 4.09 -3.36
C HIS A 40 -8.09 2.89 -3.46
N VAL A 41 -8.78 2.78 -4.60
CA VAL A 41 -9.66 1.65 -4.89
C VAL A 41 -8.86 0.58 -5.58
N GLU A 42 -8.84 -0.62 -5.00
CA GLU A 42 -8.28 -1.80 -5.64
C GLU A 42 -9.38 -2.53 -6.42
N LEU A 43 -9.12 -2.81 -7.71
CA LEU A 43 -10.06 -3.45 -8.63
C LEU A 43 -10.03 -4.99 -8.56
N SER A 44 -9.44 -5.54 -7.51
CA SER A 44 -9.53 -6.95 -7.19
C SER A 44 -9.82 -7.14 -5.71
N GLY A 45 -10.24 -8.35 -5.35
CA GLY A 45 -10.63 -8.65 -3.98
C GLY A 45 -9.50 -8.50 -2.97
N PRO A 46 -9.83 -8.23 -1.69
CA PRO A 46 -8.86 -7.96 -0.63
C PRO A 46 -7.84 -9.09 -0.46
N LEU A 47 -8.24 -10.36 -0.60
CA LEU A 47 -7.32 -11.50 -0.47
C LEU A 47 -6.31 -11.63 -1.62
N GLY A 48 -6.52 -10.92 -2.73
CA GLY A 48 -5.51 -10.74 -3.77
C GLY A 48 -4.30 -9.96 -3.25
N TYR A 49 -4.50 -9.04 -2.31
CA TYR A 49 -3.46 -8.17 -1.76
C TYR A 49 -3.08 -8.49 -0.32
N TRP A 50 -4.04 -8.91 0.51
CA TRP A 50 -3.85 -9.12 1.93
C TRP A 50 -3.55 -10.59 2.21
N GLU A 51 -2.49 -10.82 2.96
CA GLU A 51 -2.20 -12.09 3.58
C GLU A 51 -2.65 -11.99 5.04
N ILE A 52 -3.68 -12.75 5.41
CA ILE A 52 -4.37 -12.64 6.70
C ILE A 52 -4.24 -13.97 7.43
N ASP A 53 -3.75 -13.92 8.67
CA ASP A 53 -3.75 -15.07 9.56
C ASP A 53 -5.12 -15.19 10.24
N PHE A 54 -5.97 -16.06 9.69
CA PHE A 54 -7.27 -16.39 10.28
C PHE A 54 -7.17 -17.37 11.47
N GLY A 55 -6.02 -18.01 11.67
CA GLY A 55 -5.80 -18.96 12.78
C GLY A 55 -5.59 -18.27 14.12
N THR A 56 -5.17 -17.00 14.11
CA THR A 56 -4.90 -16.22 15.33
C THR A 56 -5.88 -15.06 15.50
N VAL A 57 -6.83 -15.22 16.43
CA VAL A 57 -7.71 -14.12 16.86
C VAL A 57 -7.00 -13.35 17.97
N HIS A 58 -6.52 -12.16 17.64
CA HIS A 58 -5.98 -11.22 18.63
C HIS A 58 -7.13 -10.46 19.30
N GLU A 59 -7.27 -10.61 20.61
CA GLU A 59 -8.26 -9.88 21.43
C GLU A 59 -7.88 -8.40 21.60
N ASP A 60 -6.59 -8.08 21.50
CA ASP A 60 -6.09 -6.71 21.67
C ASP A 60 -6.12 -5.88 20.36
N ASP A 61 -6.26 -4.57 20.51
CA ASP A 61 -5.79 -3.60 19.52
C ASP A 61 -4.28 -3.74 19.42
N ALA A 62 -3.82 -4.57 18.47
CA ALA A 62 -2.41 -4.66 18.12
C ALA A 62 -1.86 -3.24 18.02
N LYS A 63 -0.89 -2.92 18.88
CA LYS A 63 -0.28 -1.59 18.94
C LYS A 63 0.13 -1.21 17.53
N LEU A 64 -0.47 -0.14 16.99
CA LEU A 64 -0.07 0.41 15.71
C LEU A 64 1.41 0.85 15.84
N PRO A 65 2.24 0.63 14.80
CA PRO A 65 3.60 1.12 14.82
C PRO A 65 3.60 2.64 15.01
N THR A 66 4.67 3.19 15.59
CA THR A 66 4.87 4.63 15.52
C THR A 66 5.16 5.04 14.07
N ASP A 67 4.97 6.32 13.75
CA ASP A 67 5.37 6.85 12.44
C ASP A 67 6.86 6.60 12.14
N GLU A 68 7.72 6.64 13.15
CA GLU A 68 9.16 6.39 13.03
C GLU A 68 9.45 4.93 12.65
N GLU A 69 8.83 3.97 13.34
CA GLU A 69 8.95 2.53 13.02
C GLU A 69 8.42 2.23 11.62
N TRP A 70 7.27 2.82 11.28
CA TRP A 70 6.65 2.67 9.97
C TRP A 70 7.53 3.25 8.85
N LEU A 71 8.08 4.46 9.05
CA LEU A 71 8.97 5.10 8.08
C LEU A 71 10.27 4.33 7.88
N ALA A 72 10.86 3.78 8.96
CA ALA A 72 12.05 2.94 8.87
C ALA A 72 11.79 1.73 7.95
N GLU A 73 10.69 1.01 8.16
CA GLU A 73 10.29 -0.13 7.32
C GLU A 73 10.12 0.27 5.85
N LYS A 74 9.51 1.42 5.56
CA LYS A 74 9.34 1.88 4.16
C LYS A 74 10.66 2.27 3.52
N ARG A 75 11.54 2.95 4.26
CA ARG A 75 12.87 3.37 3.78
C ARG A 75 13.81 2.19 3.52
N GLU A 76 13.57 1.03 4.11
CA GLU A 76 14.27 -0.21 3.73
C GLU A 76 13.85 -0.74 2.35
N ARG A 77 12.61 -0.48 1.92
CA ARG A 77 12.02 -1.04 0.68
C ARG A 77 12.05 -0.09 -0.50
N TYR A 78 12.08 1.22 -0.25
CA TYR A 78 12.01 2.26 -1.28
C TYR A 78 13.21 3.19 -1.21
N GLU A 79 13.63 3.69 -2.37
CA GLU A 79 14.73 4.65 -2.52
C GLU A 79 14.36 5.97 -1.84
N HIS A 80 13.15 6.47 -2.09
CA HIS A 80 12.62 7.66 -1.47
C HIS A 80 11.26 7.40 -0.83
N VAL A 81 11.08 7.95 0.38
CA VAL A 81 9.82 8.00 1.12
C VAL A 81 9.62 9.45 1.53
N VAL A 82 8.75 10.15 0.80
CA VAL A 82 8.64 11.61 0.82
C VAL A 82 7.19 12.04 1.03
N THR A 83 7.00 13.18 1.68
CA THR A 83 5.67 13.79 1.80
C THR A 83 5.19 14.36 0.45
N THR A 84 3.94 14.83 0.42
CA THR A 84 3.41 15.53 -0.78
C THR A 84 4.25 16.76 -1.15
N GLN A 85 4.74 17.49 -0.15
CA GLN A 85 5.52 18.71 -0.31
C GLN A 85 6.95 18.46 -0.78
N GLU A 86 7.46 17.25 -0.60
CA GLU A 86 8.82 16.85 -0.95
C GLU A 86 8.87 16.05 -2.26
N LEU A 87 7.71 15.70 -2.84
CA LEU A 87 7.64 14.81 -3.99
C LEU A 87 8.36 15.37 -5.22
N ASP A 88 8.25 16.68 -5.46
CA ASP A 88 8.93 17.38 -6.56
C ASP A 88 10.46 17.42 -6.41
N THR A 89 11.02 17.07 -5.25
CA THR A 89 12.46 16.99 -5.02
C THR A 89 13.08 15.66 -5.50
N VAL A 90 12.26 14.64 -5.77
CA VAL A 90 12.71 13.28 -6.11
C VAL A 90 12.19 12.78 -7.47
N VAL A 91 11.44 13.60 -8.20
CA VAL A 91 10.92 13.31 -9.55
C VAL A 91 11.17 14.50 -10.48
N ASP A 92 11.18 14.28 -11.79
CA ASP A 92 11.35 15.35 -12.78
C ASP A 92 10.09 16.22 -12.89
N GLU A 93 8.91 15.60 -12.81
CA GLU A 93 7.61 16.27 -13.00
C GLU A 93 6.47 15.47 -12.36
N VAL A 94 5.54 16.15 -11.68
CA VAL A 94 4.25 15.56 -11.26
C VAL A 94 3.24 15.76 -12.39
N LEU A 95 2.77 14.66 -13.00
CA LEU A 95 1.88 14.68 -14.16
C LEU A 95 0.39 14.72 -13.76
N GLY A 96 0.06 14.26 -12.55
CA GLY A 96 -1.28 14.30 -12.00
C GLY A 96 -1.62 13.08 -11.14
N PHE A 97 -2.86 13.03 -10.67
CA PHE A 97 -3.36 11.98 -9.78
C PHE A 97 -4.51 11.22 -10.43
N SER A 98 -4.53 9.90 -10.27
CA SER A 98 -5.59 9.04 -10.79
C SER A 98 -5.85 7.90 -9.81
N MET A 99 -7.07 7.82 -9.28
CA MET A 99 -7.47 6.79 -8.32
C MET A 99 -6.53 6.71 -7.11
N GLY A 100 -6.08 7.87 -6.62
CA GLY A 100 -5.12 7.99 -5.50
C GLY A 100 -3.65 7.85 -5.91
N LEU A 101 -3.33 7.14 -6.99
CA LEU A 101 -1.94 7.02 -7.47
C LEU A 101 -1.46 8.35 -8.08
N CYS A 102 -0.20 8.70 -7.82
CA CYS A 102 0.44 9.85 -8.43
C CYS A 102 1.24 9.41 -9.66
N ALA A 103 0.90 9.95 -10.82
CA ALA A 103 1.66 9.79 -12.05
C ALA A 103 2.78 10.84 -12.07
N VAL A 104 4.01 10.39 -12.26
CA VAL A 104 5.19 11.26 -12.29
C VAL A 104 6.04 10.93 -13.51
N ARG A 105 6.92 11.87 -13.88
CA ARG A 105 8.06 11.63 -14.75
C ARG A 105 9.31 11.54 -13.89
N ARG A 106 10.09 10.47 -14.05
CA ARG A 106 11.39 10.30 -13.41
C ARG A 106 12.35 9.66 -14.38
N ASN A 107 13.56 10.21 -14.50
CA ASN A 107 14.57 9.77 -15.48
C ASN A 107 14.00 9.70 -16.91
N GLY A 108 13.15 10.65 -17.28
CA GLY A 108 12.51 10.71 -18.60
C GLY A 108 11.45 9.64 -18.88
N GLN A 109 11.09 8.80 -17.90
CA GLN A 109 10.05 7.79 -18.02
C GLN A 109 8.84 8.14 -17.15
N ARG A 110 7.64 7.76 -17.63
CA ARG A 110 6.41 7.90 -16.86
C ARG A 110 6.27 6.71 -15.92
N GLU A 111 6.08 6.98 -14.64
CA GLU A 111 5.83 5.97 -13.62
C GLU A 111 4.63 6.36 -12.75
N TYR A 112 4.03 5.38 -12.09
CA TYR A 112 3.06 5.61 -11.02
C TYR A 112 3.75 5.30 -9.71
N VAL A 113 3.72 6.25 -8.77
CA VAL A 113 4.31 6.06 -7.44
C VAL A 113 3.24 5.59 -6.47
N ASP A 114 3.60 4.58 -5.68
CA ASP A 114 2.76 4.11 -4.59
C ASP A 114 2.72 5.18 -3.49
N PHE A 115 1.70 5.12 -2.65
CA PHE A 115 1.52 6.04 -1.53
C PHE A 115 0.80 5.33 -0.38
N ALA A 116 0.96 5.85 0.83
CA ALA A 116 0.16 5.48 1.98
C ALA A 116 0.21 6.58 3.03
N ASP A 117 -0.76 6.56 3.93
CA ASP A 117 -0.78 7.43 5.09
C ASP A 117 -0.07 6.72 6.27
N SER A 118 0.72 7.47 7.03
CA SER A 118 1.37 6.99 8.24
C SER A 118 0.31 6.67 9.32
N PRO A 119 0.68 5.99 10.42
CA PRO A 119 -0.20 5.77 11.56
C PRO A 119 -0.88 7.05 12.09
N SER A 120 -0.19 8.20 12.04
CA SER A 120 -0.76 9.50 12.40
C SER A 120 -1.64 10.15 11.32
N GLY A 121 -1.70 9.58 10.12
CA GLY A 121 -2.48 10.06 8.98
C GLY A 121 -1.70 10.95 8.00
N THR A 122 -0.38 11.06 8.12
CA THR A 122 0.43 11.87 7.19
C THR A 122 0.67 11.12 5.89
N ARG A 123 0.37 11.74 4.74
CA ARG A 123 0.57 11.12 3.42
C ARG A 123 2.02 11.10 2.97
N TYR A 124 2.49 9.91 2.59
CA TYR A 124 3.79 9.69 1.97
C TYR A 124 3.67 9.01 0.60
N TYR A 125 4.58 9.35 -0.30
CA TYR A 125 4.80 8.71 -1.59
C TYR A 125 6.09 7.90 -1.56
N PHE A 126 6.07 6.75 -2.24
CA PHE A 126 7.15 5.79 -2.30
C PHE A 126 7.71 5.71 -3.71
N VAL A 127 8.93 6.20 -3.90
CA VAL A 127 9.60 6.28 -5.21
C VAL A 127 10.77 5.30 -5.25
N GLY A 128 10.88 4.54 -6.35
CA GLY A 128 11.99 3.61 -6.59
C GLY A 128 12.02 2.41 -5.63
N ARG A 129 11.18 1.40 -5.85
CA ARG A 129 11.23 0.16 -5.05
C ARG A 129 12.59 -0.54 -5.20
N LYS A 130 13.32 -0.71 -4.10
CA LYS A 130 14.63 -1.36 -4.07
C LYS A 130 14.49 -2.83 -4.49
N GLY A 131 15.36 -3.27 -5.40
CA GLY A 131 15.33 -4.62 -5.94
C GLY A 131 14.21 -4.90 -6.96
N ALA A 132 13.40 -3.90 -7.35
CA ALA A 132 12.48 -4.06 -8.47
C ALA A 132 13.26 -4.08 -9.79
N VAL A 133 13.09 -5.15 -10.57
CA VAL A 133 13.61 -5.21 -11.95
C VAL A 133 12.69 -4.37 -12.81
N HIS A 134 13.21 -3.26 -13.35
CA HIS A 134 12.47 -2.48 -14.32
C HIS A 134 12.46 -3.26 -15.64
N ILE A 135 11.31 -3.84 -16.00
CA ILE A 135 11.13 -4.48 -17.31
C ILE A 135 10.66 -3.38 -18.26
N PRO A 136 11.52 -2.87 -19.17
CA PRO A 136 11.09 -1.89 -20.13
C PRO A 136 10.02 -2.53 -21.03
N ILE A 137 8.81 -1.97 -20.99
CA ILE A 137 7.79 -2.28 -21.98
C ILE A 137 8.26 -1.60 -23.27
N ALA A 138 8.81 -2.40 -24.20
CA ALA A 138 9.15 -1.91 -25.52
C ALA A 138 7.91 -1.28 -26.14
N LYS A 139 8.00 0.00 -26.52
CA LYS A 139 6.95 0.63 -27.33
C LYS A 139 6.82 -0.20 -28.60
N GLY A 140 5.63 -0.77 -28.83
CA GLY A 140 5.32 -1.42 -30.10
C GLY A 140 5.64 -0.47 -31.25
N ALA A 141 6.36 -1.01 -32.24
CA ALA A 141 6.66 -0.34 -33.50
C ALA A 141 5.40 -0.02 -34.30
#